data_AF-A0A3N5JPY2-F1
#
_entry.id   AF-A0A3N5JPY2-F1
#
_cell.length_a   1.000
_cell.length_b   1.000
_cell.length_c   1.000
_cell.angle_alpha   90.00
_cell.angle_beta   90.00
_cell.angle_gamma   90.00
#
_symmetry.space_group_name_H-M   'P 1'
#
loop_
_entity.id
_entity.type
_entity.pdbx_description
1 polymer ?
#
loop_
_entity_poly.entity_id
_entity_poly.type
_entity_poly.pdbx_seq_one_letter_code
_entity_poly.pdbx_strand_id
1 'polypeptide(L)' 'MISKESSLIRVGIVGASGYTGGETIRILLRHPQVEIVQAT' A
#
# COMPACT_ATOMS: atom_id res chain seq x y z
N MET A 1 -10.25 -16.83 -21.07
CA MET A 1 -10.28 -16.68 -19.60
C MET A 1 -8.84 -16.73 -19.11
N ILE A 2 -8.20 -15.57 -18.91
CA ILE A 2 -6.85 -15.51 -18.35
C ILE A 2 -7.04 -15.12 -16.88
N SER A 3 -6.71 -16.04 -15.98
CA SER A 3 -6.72 -15.83 -14.54
C SER A 3 -5.73 -14.73 -14.18
N LYS A 4 -6.24 -13.55 -13.82
CA LYS A 4 -5.42 -12.49 -13.23
C LYS A 4 -5.14 -12.91 -11.78
N GLU A 5 -3.98 -13.52 -11.52
CA GLU A 5 -3.52 -13.71 -10.16
C GLU A 5 -3.49 -12.35 -9.47
N SER A 6 -4.35 -12.19 -8.46
CA SER A 6 -4.34 -11.03 -7.58
C SER A 6 -3.23 -11.21 -6.56
N SER A 7 -1.97 -11.19 -6.98
CA SER A 7 -0.88 -11.09 -6.02
C SER A 7 -0.92 -9.70 -5.39
N LEU A 8 -0.98 -9.66 -4.06
CA LEU A 8 -0.93 -8.40 -3.32
C LEU A 8 0.47 -7.79 -3.49
N ILE A 9 0.51 -6.52 -3.85
CA ILE A 9 1.74 -5.75 -3.94
C ILE A 9 2.13 -5.34 -2.51
N ARG A 10 3.28 -5.83 -2.05
CA ARG A 10 3.82 -5.52 -0.73
C ARG A 10 4.59 -4.20 -0.79
N VAL A 11 4.21 -3.23 0.05
CA VAL A 11 4.76 -1.88 0.00
C VAL A 11 5.33 -1.47 1.36
N GLY A 12 6.53 -0.89 1.34
CA GLY A 12 7.12 -0.19 2.49
C GLY A 12 7.07 1.33 2.26
N ILE A 13 6.77 2.09 3.31
CA ILE A 13 6.64 3.56 3.26
C ILE A 13 7.70 4.20 4.16
N VAL A 14 8.53 5.07 3.58
CA VAL A 14 9.54 5.86 4.30
C VAL A 14 9.09 7.31 4.38
N GLY A 15 9.21 7.94 5.55
CA GLY A 15 8.62 9.24 5.82
C GLY A 15 7.11 9.15 6.10
N ALA A 16 6.63 8.04 6.65
CA ALA A 16 5.22 7.80 6.91
C ALA A 16 4.58 8.83 7.86
N SER A 17 5.38 9.46 8.73
CA SER A 17 4.96 10.53 9.65
C SER A 17 4.73 11.88 8.97
N GLY A 18 5.22 12.08 7.74
CA GLY A 18 4.95 13.27 6.96
C GLY A 18 3.51 13.31 6.47
N TYR A 19 3.01 14.50 6.12
CA TYR A 19 1.64 14.69 5.61
C TYR A 19 1.34 13.78 4.41
N THR A 20 2.27 13.72 3.45
CA THR A 20 2.18 12.84 2.29
C THR A 20 2.21 11.36 2.68
N GLY A 21 3.02 10.98 3.68
CA GLY A 21 3.10 9.62 4.18
C GLY A 21 1.78 9.14 4.80
N GLY A 22 1.19 9.95 5.67
CA GLY A 22 -0.11 9.67 6.29
C GLY A 22 -1.23 9.55 5.25
N GLU A 23 -1.27 10.46 4.27
CA GLU A 23 -2.27 10.42 3.20
C GLU A 23 -2.06 9.23 2.25
N THR A 24 -0.82 8.86 1.97
CA THR A 24 -0.49 7.65 1.20
C THR A 24 -1.01 6.41 1.91
N ILE A 25 -0.78 6.29 3.22
CA ILE A 25 -1.33 5.19 4.03
C ILE A 25 -2.86 5.19 3.98
N ARG A 26 -3.51 6.35 4.18
CA ARG A 26 -4.97 6.47 4.15
C ARG A 26 -5.58 5.97 2.84
N ILE A 27 -4.93 6.26 1.71
CA ILE A 27 -5.37 5.81 0.39
C ILE A 27 -5.09 4.30 0.21
N LEU A 28 -3.86 3.86 0.49
CA LEU A 28 -3.44 2.47 0.26
C LEU A 28 -4.17 1.46 1.15
N LEU A 29 -4.59 1.84 2.35
CA LEU A 29 -5.44 1.02 3.22
C LEU A 29 -6.78 0.62 2.58
N ARG A 30 -7.22 1.34 1.54
CA ARG A 30 -8.45 1.04 0.80
C ARG A 30 -8.20 0.40 -0.57
N HIS A 31 -6.94 0.10 -0.92
CA HIS A 31 -6.59 -0.41 -2.24
C HIS A 31 -6.61 -1.96 -2.24
N PRO A 32 -7.40 -2.61 -3.12
CA PRO A 32 -7.64 -4.06 -3.05
C PRO A 32 -6.44 -4.93 -3.43
N GLN A 33 -5.38 -4.34 -3.98
CA GLN A 33 -4.19 -5.05 -4.45
C GLN A 33 -2.90 -4.66 -3.72
N VAL A 34 -3.00 -4.02 -2.54
CA VAL A 34 -1.83 -3.56 -1.79
C VAL A 34 -1.88 -4.05 -0.36
N GLU A 35 -0.71 -4.45 0.15
CA GLU A 35 -0.45 -4.75 1.56
C GLU A 35 0.70 -3.86 2.04
N ILE A 36 0.46 -3.03 3.06
CA ILE A 36 1.52 -2.22 3.68
C ILE A 36 2.24 -3.11 4.69
N VAL A 37 3.52 -3.38 4.45
CA VAL A 37 4.33 -4.29 5.29
C VAL A 37 5.30 -3.55 6.21
N GLN A 38 5.56 -2.27 5.94
CA GLN A 38 6.43 -1.42 6.75
C GLN A 38 6.04 0.05 6.58
N ALA A 39 6.12 0.82 7.67
CA ALA A 39 6.02 2.27 7.67
C ALA A 39 7.04 2.84 8.67
N THR A 40 7.89 3.76 8.23
CA THR A 40 8.94 4.41 9.03
C THR A 40 8.94 5.90 8.77
#